data_AF-A0A931X0P6-F1
#
_entry.id   AF-A0A931X0P6-F1
#
_cell.length_a   1.000
_cell.length_b   1.000
_cell.length_c   1.000
_cell.angle_alpha   90.00
_cell.angle_beta   90.00
_cell.angle_gamma   90.00
#
_symmetry.space_group_name_H-M   'P 1'
#
loop_
_entity.id
_entity.type
_entity.pdbx_description
1 polymer ?
#
loop_
_entity_poly.entity_id
_entity_poly.type
_entity_poly.pdbx_seq_one_letter_code
_entity_poly.pdbx_strand_id
1 'polypeptide(L)'
;MVLLLRPEDTRGLISMPEAIEAVEEGYRAWAACPDINAPRQRTHTPANSRVSAHQGGVPRFGVTGLMTHCELVRVVPELQQQHIPVRGRPVTVLYSSETAELVCIIIGEVTCREVPDQYMIGLRTAATSAVGMKYLARRDAQTVGLFGSRGQAKNHLAAICSIRPIKRAQVYSPNPEHRKAFAEEMSQVLEIEIQAVSEPQAVLEGADIVIDASNTNVPVFRGEW
;
A
#
# COMPACT_ATOMS: atom_id res chain seq x y z
N MET A 1 -8.99 -18.67 -23.16
CA MET A 1 -8.95 -17.27 -23.62
C MET A 1 -8.20 -16.47 -22.56
N VAL A 2 -7.17 -15.72 -22.93
CA VAL A 2 -6.39 -14.91 -21.98
C VAL A 2 -7.11 -13.61 -21.68
N LEU A 3 -7.27 -13.25 -20.41
CA LEU A 3 -7.87 -11.98 -20.00
C LEU A 3 -6.82 -10.86 -19.98
N LEU A 4 -7.09 -9.74 -20.64
CA LEU A 4 -6.27 -8.53 -20.54
C LEU A 4 -7.05 -7.45 -19.80
N LEU A 5 -6.56 -7.06 -18.62
CA LEU A 5 -7.15 -5.99 -17.80
C LEU A 5 -6.29 -4.74 -17.88
N ARG A 6 -6.89 -3.62 -18.27
CA ARG A 6 -6.27 -2.29 -18.27
C ARG A 6 -6.60 -1.54 -16.97
N PRO A 7 -5.93 -0.42 -16.66
CA PRO A 7 -6.16 0.30 -15.41
C PRO A 7 -7.64 0.65 -15.19
N GLU A 8 -8.32 1.11 -16.24
CA GLU A 8 -9.75 1.43 -16.22
C GLU A 8 -10.63 0.23 -15.89
N ASP A 9 -10.24 -0.98 -16.31
CA ASP A 9 -10.98 -2.21 -16.07
C ASP A 9 -10.83 -2.69 -14.61
N THR A 10 -9.76 -2.25 -13.92
CA THR A 10 -9.46 -2.64 -12.53
C THR A 10 -10.03 -1.69 -11.47
N ARG A 11 -10.66 -0.60 -11.91
CA ARG A 11 -11.13 0.45 -11.01
C ARG A 11 -12.32 -0.02 -10.17
N GLY A 12 -12.15 0.03 -8.85
CA GLY A 12 -13.22 -0.30 -7.90
C GLY A 12 -13.69 -1.76 -8.02
N LEU A 13 -12.87 -2.67 -8.58
CA LEU A 13 -13.25 -4.07 -8.68
C LEU A 13 -13.39 -4.72 -7.31
N ILE A 14 -12.54 -4.33 -6.36
CA ILE A 14 -12.51 -4.91 -5.02
C ILE A 14 -12.65 -3.83 -3.95
N SER A 15 -13.26 -4.22 -2.85
CA SER A 15 -13.31 -3.47 -1.60
C SER A 15 -12.04 -3.67 -0.77
N MET A 16 -11.85 -2.82 0.24
CA MET A 16 -10.71 -2.98 1.16
C MET A 16 -10.75 -4.31 1.94
N PRO A 17 -11.90 -4.76 2.49
CA PRO A 17 -11.98 -6.06 3.17
C PRO A 17 -11.62 -7.25 2.28
N GLU A 18 -12.08 -7.26 1.02
CA GLU A 18 -11.73 -8.31 0.05
C GLU A 18 -10.23 -8.33 -0.25
N ALA A 19 -9.60 -7.15 -0.38
CA ALA A 19 -8.16 -7.05 -0.57
C ALA A 19 -7.37 -7.58 0.64
N ILE A 20 -7.83 -7.27 1.86
CA ILE A 20 -7.22 -7.75 3.11
C ILE A 20 -7.32 -9.27 3.21
N GLU A 21 -8.50 -9.84 2.94
CA GLU A 21 -8.70 -11.29 2.94
C GLU A 21 -7.80 -11.99 1.93
N ALA A 22 -7.70 -11.46 0.70
CA ALA A 22 -6.84 -12.02 -0.34
C ALA A 22 -5.35 -11.98 0.03
N VAL A 23 -4.88 -10.89 0.65
CA VAL A 23 -3.49 -10.78 1.13
C VAL A 23 -3.24 -11.71 2.32
N GLU A 24 -4.19 -11.83 3.25
CA GLU A 24 -4.11 -12.75 4.39
C GLU A 24 -4.02 -14.21 3.92
N GLU A 25 -4.80 -14.57 2.90
CA GLU A 25 -4.70 -15.89 2.28
C GLU A 25 -3.35 -16.11 1.59
N GLY A 26 -2.80 -15.09 0.92
CA GLY A 26 -1.44 -15.16 0.37
C GLY A 26 -0.38 -15.46 1.44
N TYR A 27 -0.48 -14.82 2.61
CA TYR A 27 0.40 -15.11 3.75
C TYR A 27 0.22 -16.54 4.28
N ARG A 28 -1.02 -17.01 4.41
CA ARG A 28 -1.33 -18.39 4.85
C ARG A 28 -0.76 -19.42 3.87
N ALA A 29 -0.96 -19.20 2.57
CA ALA A 29 -0.44 -20.07 1.52
C ALA A 29 1.10 -20.11 1.54
N TRP A 30 1.76 -18.96 1.69
CA TRP A 30 3.22 -18.90 1.74
C TRP A 30 3.80 -19.58 2.98
N ALA A 31 3.13 -19.45 4.13
CA ALA A 31 3.51 -20.18 5.34
C ALA A 31 3.42 -21.70 5.17
N ALA A 32 2.45 -22.19 4.39
CA ALA A 32 2.27 -23.61 4.11
C ALA A 32 3.23 -24.14 3.02
N CYS A 33 3.56 -23.32 2.02
CA CYS A 33 4.44 -23.67 0.91
C CYS A 33 5.37 -22.50 0.59
N PRO A 34 6.57 -22.44 1.21
CA PRO A 34 7.50 -21.33 1.02
C PRO A 34 7.94 -21.11 -0.43
N ASP A 35 7.95 -22.18 -1.23
CA ASP A 35 8.41 -22.18 -2.62
C ASP A 35 7.51 -21.36 -3.58
N ILE A 36 6.30 -20.99 -3.14
CA ILE A 36 5.38 -20.17 -3.96
C ILE A 36 5.77 -18.69 -4.00
N ASN A 37 6.83 -18.26 -3.31
CA ASN A 37 7.28 -16.88 -3.29
C ASN A 37 8.80 -16.83 -3.40
N ALA A 38 9.30 -16.10 -4.39
CA ALA A 38 10.74 -15.91 -4.57
C ALA A 38 11.19 -14.53 -4.10
N PRO A 39 12.43 -14.38 -3.59
CA PRO A 39 13.00 -13.09 -3.28
C PRO A 39 12.89 -12.13 -4.48
N ARG A 40 12.44 -10.91 -4.21
CA ARG A 40 12.34 -9.85 -5.22
C ARG A 40 13.68 -9.62 -5.90
N GLN A 41 13.67 -9.68 -7.23
CA GLN A 41 14.84 -9.36 -8.05
C GLN A 41 14.77 -7.93 -8.58
N ARG A 42 15.95 -7.29 -8.68
CA ARG A 42 16.09 -5.92 -9.18
C ARG A 42 17.25 -5.83 -10.15
N THR A 43 17.00 -5.19 -11.28
CA THR A 43 18.02 -4.85 -12.28
C THR A 43 18.04 -3.35 -12.49
N HIS A 44 19.24 -2.79 -12.49
CA HIS A 44 19.49 -1.36 -12.65
C HIS A 44 20.19 -1.09 -13.97
N THR A 45 19.80 0.00 -14.65
CA THR A 45 20.52 0.50 -15.83
C THR A 45 21.41 1.68 -15.45
N PRO A 46 22.45 2.00 -16.25
CA PRO A 46 23.25 3.22 -16.05
C PRO A 46 22.42 4.52 -16.13
N ALA A 47 21.24 4.49 -16.77
CA ALA A 47 20.29 5.60 -16.82
C ALA A 47 19.42 5.72 -15.56
N ASN A 48 19.72 4.94 -14.51
CA ASN A 48 18.97 4.86 -13.25
C ASN A 48 17.55 4.31 -13.36
N SER A 49 17.22 3.60 -14.44
CA SER A 49 16.00 2.81 -14.48
C SER A 49 16.18 1.56 -13.64
N ARG A 50 15.20 1.25 -12.79
CA ARG A 50 15.14 0.04 -11.97
C ARG A 50 13.93 -0.77 -12.38
N VAL A 51 14.17 -1.98 -12.88
CA VAL A 51 13.13 -2.99 -13.05
C VAL A 51 13.10 -3.86 -11.81
N SER A 52 11.91 -4.02 -11.21
CA SER A 52 11.68 -4.96 -10.10
C SER A 52 10.76 -6.08 -10.56
N ALA A 53 11.14 -7.33 -10.31
CA ALA A 53 10.32 -8.51 -10.52
C ALA A 53 9.93 -9.13 -9.18
N HIS A 54 8.64 -9.40 -9.01
CA HIS A 54 8.03 -10.01 -7.84
C HIS A 54 7.37 -11.30 -8.30
N GLN A 55 7.98 -12.44 -8.01
CA GLN A 55 7.46 -13.75 -8.39
C GLN A 55 6.69 -14.35 -7.22
N GLY A 56 5.52 -14.88 -7.52
CA GLY A 56 4.83 -15.72 -6.56
C GLY A 56 3.47 -16.21 -7.01
N GLY A 57 2.81 -16.96 -6.15
CA GLY A 57 1.49 -17.52 -6.42
C GLY A 57 0.64 -17.64 -5.16
N VAL A 58 -0.65 -17.88 -5.39
CA VAL A 58 -1.63 -18.16 -4.35
C VAL A 58 -2.42 -19.40 -4.79
N PRO A 59 -1.98 -20.62 -4.41
CA PRO A 59 -2.61 -21.87 -4.83
C PRO A 59 -4.12 -21.93 -4.54
N ARG A 60 -4.58 -21.30 -3.47
CA ARG A 60 -6.02 -21.21 -3.12
C ARG A 60 -6.86 -20.53 -4.21
N PHE A 61 -6.26 -19.60 -4.95
CA PHE A 61 -6.86 -18.92 -6.10
C PHE A 61 -6.45 -19.54 -7.44
N GLY A 62 -5.71 -20.66 -7.43
CA GLY A 62 -5.31 -21.38 -8.63
C GLY A 62 -4.34 -20.63 -9.55
N VAL A 63 -3.65 -19.60 -9.04
CA VAL A 63 -2.77 -18.73 -9.84
C VAL A 63 -1.35 -18.64 -9.32
N THR A 64 -0.40 -18.59 -10.25
CA THR A 64 1.01 -18.27 -10.03
C THR A 64 1.48 -17.30 -11.10
N GLY A 65 2.54 -16.54 -10.85
CA GLY A 65 3.03 -15.62 -11.87
C GLY A 65 4.07 -14.64 -11.39
N LEU A 66 4.07 -13.48 -12.05
CA LEU A 66 5.00 -12.41 -11.76
C LEU A 66 4.33 -11.04 -11.89
N MET A 67 4.71 -10.12 -11.02
CA MET A 67 4.45 -8.70 -11.21
C MET A 67 5.78 -7.99 -11.47
N THR A 68 5.84 -7.19 -12.53
CA THR A 68 7.00 -6.36 -12.86
C THR A 68 6.62 -4.90 -12.89
N HIS A 69 7.53 -4.03 -12.44
CA HIS A 69 7.41 -2.59 -12.67
C HIS A 69 8.78 -1.98 -12.93
N CYS A 70 8.79 -0.93 -13.73
CA CYS A 70 9.98 -0.13 -14.01
C CYS A 70 9.80 1.28 -13.45
N GLU A 71 10.85 1.82 -12.86
CA GLU A 71 10.85 3.14 -12.26
C GLU A 71 12.18 3.84 -12.52
N LEU A 72 12.12 5.14 -12.79
CA LEU A 72 13.31 5.98 -12.85
C LEU A 72 13.61 6.43 -11.43
N VAL A 73 14.74 6.01 -10.87
CA VAL A 73 15.11 6.31 -9.48
C VAL A 73 16.19 7.37 -9.46
N ARG A 74 16.00 8.43 -8.69
CA ARG A 74 17.04 9.41 -8.41
C ARG A 74 17.24 9.45 -6.90
N VAL A 75 18.46 9.20 -6.44
CA VAL A 75 18.83 9.48 -5.06
C VAL A 75 19.10 10.97 -4.97
N VAL A 76 18.49 11.64 -4.01
CA VAL A 76 18.78 13.04 -3.69
C VAL A 76 19.52 13.03 -2.35
N PRO A 77 20.87 12.99 -2.35
CA PRO A 77 21.66 12.80 -1.14
C PRO A 77 21.37 13.87 -0.08
N GLU A 78 21.18 15.12 -0.49
CA GLU A 78 20.98 16.27 0.39
C GLU A 78 19.68 16.17 1.19
N LEU A 79 18.65 15.61 0.56
CA LEU A 79 17.34 15.39 1.20
C LEU A 79 17.25 14.03 1.89
N GLN A 80 18.29 13.19 1.78
CA GLN A 80 18.28 11.79 2.20
C GLN A 80 17.00 11.09 1.73
N GLN A 81 16.62 11.30 0.47
CA GLN A 81 15.37 10.80 -0.10
C GLN A 81 15.61 10.13 -1.45
N GLN A 82 14.75 9.14 -1.76
CA GLN A 82 14.62 8.66 -3.12
C GLN A 82 13.50 9.44 -3.80
N HIS A 83 13.83 10.06 -4.92
CA HIS A 83 12.87 10.67 -5.82
C HIS A 83 12.62 9.71 -6.99
N ILE A 84 11.35 9.33 -7.19
CA ILE A 84 10.91 8.49 -8.30
C ILE A 84 10.10 9.38 -9.26
N PRO A 85 10.75 10.13 -10.17
CA PRO A 85 10.07 11.04 -11.10
C PRO A 85 9.16 10.29 -12.08
N VAL A 86 9.50 9.05 -12.42
CA VAL A 86 8.68 8.21 -13.31
C VAL A 86 8.50 6.86 -12.66
N ARG A 87 7.25 6.45 -12.53
CA ARG A 87 6.86 5.11 -12.12
C ARG A 87 6.01 4.50 -13.21
N GLY A 88 6.57 3.54 -13.93
CA GLY A 88 5.85 2.79 -14.94
C GLY A 88 4.69 2.01 -14.33
N ARG A 89 3.66 1.74 -15.13
CA ARG A 89 2.55 0.88 -14.73
C ARG A 89 3.10 -0.51 -14.43
N PRO A 90 2.77 -1.10 -13.27
CA PRO A 90 3.09 -2.49 -13.04
C PRO A 90 2.33 -3.36 -14.05
N VAL A 91 2.93 -4.48 -14.40
CA VAL A 91 2.32 -5.51 -15.24
C VAL A 91 2.36 -6.80 -14.45
N THR A 92 1.19 -7.37 -14.20
CA THR A 92 1.05 -8.69 -13.56
C THR A 92 0.69 -9.70 -14.63
N VAL A 93 1.45 -10.78 -14.71
CA VAL A 93 1.22 -11.92 -15.61
C VAL A 93 0.85 -13.10 -14.72
N LEU A 94 -0.34 -13.66 -14.93
CA LEU A 94 -0.88 -14.77 -14.15
C LEU A 94 -1.03 -16.01 -15.04
N TYR A 95 -0.54 -17.13 -14.54
CA TYR A 95 -0.70 -18.47 -15.08
C TYR A 95 -1.57 -19.30 -14.14
N SER A 96 -2.30 -20.25 -14.71
CA SER A 96 -2.93 -21.32 -13.94
C SER A 96 -1.85 -22.13 -13.23
N SER A 97 -1.99 -22.31 -11.92
CA SER A 97 -1.09 -23.18 -11.14
C SER A 97 -1.27 -24.67 -11.45
N GLU A 98 -2.37 -25.04 -12.11
CA GLU A 98 -2.69 -26.44 -12.44
C GLU A 98 -2.29 -26.79 -13.88
N THR A 99 -2.56 -25.90 -14.84
CA THR A 99 -2.39 -26.17 -16.27
C THR A 99 -1.18 -25.47 -16.89
N ALA A 100 -0.53 -24.56 -16.15
CA ALA A 100 0.53 -23.68 -16.64
C ALA A 100 0.13 -22.76 -17.81
N GLU A 101 -1.17 -22.70 -18.15
CA GLU A 101 -1.67 -21.80 -19.20
C GLU A 101 -1.70 -20.35 -18.70
N LEU A 102 -1.41 -19.41 -19.59
CA LEU A 102 -1.57 -17.99 -19.33
C LEU A 102 -3.07 -17.67 -19.17
N VAL A 103 -3.46 -17.12 -18.02
CA VAL A 103 -4.87 -16.81 -17.72
C VAL A 103 -5.16 -15.32 -17.75
N CYS A 104 -4.23 -14.47 -17.31
CA CYS A 104 -4.47 -13.04 -17.24
C CYS A 104 -3.19 -12.20 -17.35
N ILE A 105 -3.30 -11.04 -18.00
CA ILE A 105 -2.35 -9.95 -17.92
C ILE A 105 -3.07 -8.72 -17.38
N ILE A 106 -2.56 -8.14 -16.30
CA ILE A 106 -3.09 -6.93 -15.67
C ILE A 106 -2.08 -5.81 -15.87
N ILE A 107 -2.50 -4.71 -16.49
CA ILE A 107 -1.70 -3.49 -16.66
C ILE A 107 -2.23 -2.45 -15.68
N GLY A 108 -1.38 -1.96 -14.78
CA GLY A 108 -1.78 -1.04 -13.72
C GLY A 108 -2.06 -1.76 -12.40
N GLU A 109 -2.77 -1.08 -11.52
CA GLU A 109 -3.03 -1.52 -10.15
C GLU A 109 -4.53 -1.56 -9.90
N VAL A 110 -4.97 -2.54 -9.13
CA VAL A 110 -6.35 -2.62 -8.65
C VAL A 110 -6.57 -1.52 -7.62
N THR A 111 -7.69 -0.80 -7.74
CA THR A 111 -8.07 0.29 -6.82
C THR A 111 -9.20 -0.14 -5.90
N CYS A 112 -9.22 0.47 -4.72
CA CYS A 112 -10.25 0.30 -3.72
C CYS A 112 -11.49 1.10 -4.11
N ARG A 113 -12.70 0.58 -3.87
CA ARG A 113 -13.96 1.34 -4.12
C ARG A 113 -14.08 2.57 -3.24
N GLU A 114 -13.55 2.47 -2.02
CA GLU A 114 -13.71 3.44 -0.95
C GLU A 114 -12.72 4.60 -1.09
N VAL A 115 -11.60 4.42 -1.80
CA VAL A 115 -10.59 5.48 -1.96
C VAL A 115 -10.77 6.14 -3.32
N PRO A 116 -10.88 7.49 -3.41
CA PRO A 116 -11.01 8.21 -4.67
C PRO A 116 -9.93 7.83 -5.69
N ASP A 117 -10.22 8.02 -6.98
CA ASP A 117 -9.34 7.65 -8.09
C ASP A 117 -7.89 8.10 -7.87
N GLN A 118 -7.05 7.15 -7.45
CA GLN A 118 -5.62 7.37 -7.33
C GLN A 118 -4.90 6.59 -8.40
N TYR A 119 -4.22 7.33 -9.27
CA TYR A 119 -3.32 6.79 -10.29
C TYR A 119 -2.05 6.15 -9.72
N MET A 120 -1.93 6.00 -8.39
CA MET A 120 -0.70 5.53 -7.76
C MET A 120 -1.00 4.61 -6.57
N ILE A 121 -0.93 3.30 -6.86
CA ILE A 121 -0.41 2.18 -6.05
C ILE A 121 -0.73 2.23 -4.56
N GLY A 122 -1.27 1.13 -4.03
CA GLY A 122 -1.11 0.86 -2.61
C GLY A 122 -2.13 -0.04 -1.96
N LEU A 123 -3.16 -0.48 -2.68
CA LEU A 123 -4.19 -1.34 -2.08
C LEU A 123 -3.57 -2.58 -1.43
N ARG A 124 -2.78 -3.36 -2.18
CA ARG A 124 -2.07 -4.53 -1.63
C ARG A 124 -1.09 -4.18 -0.51
N THR A 125 -0.43 -3.03 -0.58
CA THR A 125 0.52 -2.58 0.46
C THR A 125 -0.21 -2.27 1.77
N ALA A 126 -1.30 -1.51 1.68
CA ALA A 126 -2.13 -1.17 2.81
C ALA A 126 -2.84 -2.40 3.39
N ALA A 127 -3.32 -3.30 2.52
CA ALA A 127 -3.89 -4.58 2.92
C ALA A 127 -2.88 -5.43 3.70
N THR A 128 -1.61 -5.49 3.28
CA THR A 128 -0.53 -6.12 4.07
C THR A 128 -0.42 -5.53 5.47
N SER A 129 -0.38 -4.20 5.58
CA SER A 129 -0.31 -3.52 6.88
C SER A 129 -1.54 -3.81 7.74
N ALA A 130 -2.73 -3.85 7.16
CA ALA A 130 -3.96 -4.20 7.85
C ALA A 130 -3.97 -5.67 8.31
N VAL A 131 -3.47 -6.62 7.52
CA VAL A 131 -3.28 -8.01 7.99
C VAL A 131 -2.39 -8.01 9.24
N GLY A 132 -1.24 -7.33 9.21
CA GLY A 132 -0.38 -7.21 10.39
C GLY A 132 -1.12 -6.61 11.60
N MET A 133 -1.82 -5.49 11.41
CA MET A 133 -2.55 -4.81 12.49
C MET A 133 -3.76 -5.61 13.00
N LYS A 134 -4.38 -6.44 12.17
CA LYS A 134 -5.47 -7.35 12.58
C LYS A 134 -5.02 -8.24 13.74
N TYR A 135 -3.77 -8.69 13.71
CA TYR A 135 -3.19 -9.56 14.73
C TYR A 135 -2.44 -8.82 15.84
N LEU A 136 -1.81 -7.66 15.53
CA LEU A 136 -0.90 -6.99 16.46
C LEU A 136 -1.54 -5.82 17.22
N ALA A 137 -2.49 -5.10 16.62
CA ALA A 137 -3.12 -3.94 17.25
C ALA A 137 -4.25 -4.36 18.19
N ARG A 138 -4.46 -3.60 19.28
CA ARG A 138 -5.59 -3.78 20.19
C ARG A 138 -6.90 -3.78 19.41
N ARG A 139 -7.85 -4.64 19.82
CA ARG A 139 -9.15 -4.78 19.13
C ARG A 139 -10.03 -3.54 19.28
N ASP A 140 -9.85 -2.82 20.38
CA ASP A 140 -10.55 -1.58 20.74
C ASP A 140 -9.80 -0.32 20.31
N ALA A 141 -8.78 -0.42 19.45
CA ALA A 141 -8.07 0.74 18.92
C ALA A 141 -9.04 1.69 18.19
N GLN A 142 -9.02 2.97 18.55
CA GLN A 142 -9.91 4.01 18.03
C GLN A 142 -9.15 5.21 17.43
N THR A 143 -7.84 5.32 17.67
CA THR A 143 -7.05 6.47 17.22
C THR A 143 -5.86 6.06 16.36
N VAL A 144 -5.62 6.80 15.27
CA VAL A 144 -4.49 6.57 14.36
C VAL A 144 -3.58 7.81 14.30
N GLY A 145 -2.29 7.62 14.52
CA GLY A 145 -1.26 8.59 14.17
C GLY A 145 -0.69 8.29 12.79
N LEU A 146 -0.62 9.28 11.90
CA LEU A 146 -0.19 9.14 10.52
C LEU A 146 0.93 10.12 10.15
N PHE A 147 2.09 9.57 9.80
CA PHE A 147 3.16 10.30 9.13
C PHE A 147 3.02 10.14 7.62
N GLY A 148 2.84 11.25 6.91
CA GLY A 148 2.60 11.30 5.46
C GLY A 148 1.13 11.58 5.10
N SER A 149 0.92 12.28 3.99
CA SER A 149 -0.39 12.81 3.56
C SER A 149 -0.68 12.52 2.08
N ARG A 150 -0.08 11.46 1.52
CA ARG A 150 -0.21 11.05 0.11
C ARG A 150 -0.93 9.71 -0.04
N GLY A 151 -0.96 9.14 -1.24
CA GLY A 151 -1.78 7.98 -1.56
C GLY A 151 -1.59 6.75 -0.66
N GLN A 152 -0.35 6.42 -0.27
CA GLN A 152 -0.11 5.33 0.69
C GLN A 152 -0.75 5.61 2.05
N ALA A 153 -0.67 6.84 2.53
CA ALA A 153 -1.29 7.25 3.79
C ALA A 153 -2.83 7.10 3.72
N LYS A 154 -3.44 7.47 2.59
CA LYS A 154 -4.89 7.30 2.35
C LYS A 154 -5.28 5.82 2.37
N ASN A 155 -4.56 4.99 1.60
CA ASN A 155 -4.83 3.56 1.51
C ASN A 155 -4.65 2.86 2.87
N HIS A 156 -3.58 3.17 3.61
CA HIS A 156 -3.34 2.57 4.92
C HIS A 156 -4.40 2.98 5.94
N LEU A 157 -4.78 4.25 5.98
CA LEU A 157 -5.84 4.71 6.88
C LEU A 157 -7.17 4.00 6.57
N ALA A 158 -7.56 3.92 5.30
CA ALA A 158 -8.75 3.18 4.88
C ALA A 158 -8.68 1.69 5.26
N ALA A 159 -7.51 1.06 5.08
CA ALA A 159 -7.30 -0.34 5.47
C ALA A 159 -7.46 -0.56 6.97
N ILE A 160 -6.90 0.32 7.81
CA ILE A 160 -7.04 0.21 9.27
C ILE A 160 -8.49 0.48 9.72
N CYS A 161 -9.18 1.47 9.12
CA CYS A 161 -10.60 1.72 9.42
C CYS A 161 -11.50 0.53 9.06
N SER A 162 -11.12 -0.27 8.05
CA SER A 162 -11.89 -1.47 7.68
C SER A 162 -11.75 -2.63 8.68
N ILE A 163 -10.76 -2.60 9.59
CA ILE A 163 -10.49 -3.69 10.54
C ILE A 163 -10.55 -3.27 12.01
N ARG A 164 -10.71 -1.98 12.30
CA ARG A 164 -10.76 -1.40 13.65
C ARG A 164 -11.80 -0.28 13.73
N PRO A 165 -12.44 -0.05 14.89
CA PRO A 165 -13.44 1.00 15.08
C PRO A 165 -12.79 2.39 15.21
N ILE A 166 -11.95 2.77 14.26
CA ILE A 166 -11.26 4.07 14.27
C ILE A 166 -12.28 5.20 14.25
N LYS A 167 -12.09 6.17 15.13
CA LYS A 167 -12.93 7.37 15.24
C LYS A 167 -12.18 8.66 14.95
N ARG A 168 -10.86 8.66 15.20
CA ARG A 168 -10.02 9.83 15.04
C ARG A 168 -8.67 9.47 14.43
N ALA A 169 -8.15 10.34 13.58
CA ALA A 169 -6.77 10.28 13.10
C ALA A 169 -6.07 11.63 13.24
N GLN A 170 -4.76 11.60 13.45
CA GLN A 170 -3.89 12.76 13.46
C GLN A 170 -2.86 12.60 12.34
N VAL A 171 -2.72 13.60 11.47
CA VAL A 171 -1.83 13.53 10.31
C VAL A 171 -0.80 14.64 10.32
N TYR A 172 0.46 14.27 10.12
CA TYR A 172 1.56 15.19 9.90
C TYR A 172 2.28 14.91 8.57
N SER A 173 2.62 15.98 7.88
CA SER A 173 3.59 15.99 6.79
C SER A 173 4.21 17.38 6.69
N PRO A 174 5.45 17.55 6.18
CA PRO A 174 6.12 18.85 6.17
C PRO A 174 5.32 19.97 5.49
N ASN A 175 4.64 19.67 4.39
CA ASN A 175 3.80 20.63 3.67
C ASN A 175 2.41 20.75 4.36
N PRO A 176 2.04 21.95 4.89
CA PRO A 176 0.76 22.18 5.55
C PRO A 176 -0.46 22.03 4.64
N GLU A 177 -0.35 22.46 3.39
CA GLU A 177 -1.44 22.42 2.42
C GLU A 177 -1.83 20.97 2.12
N HIS A 178 -0.85 20.08 1.92
CA HIS A 178 -1.07 18.67 1.67
C HIS A 178 -1.75 17.96 2.84
N ARG A 179 -1.30 18.20 4.10
CA ARG A 179 -1.93 17.54 5.26
C ARG A 179 -3.33 18.06 5.57
N LYS A 180 -3.60 19.35 5.30
CA LYS A 180 -4.97 19.90 5.40
C LYS A 180 -5.89 19.31 4.36
N ALA A 181 -5.48 19.30 3.08
CA ALA A 181 -6.25 18.68 2.01
C ALA A 181 -6.50 17.18 2.25
N PHE A 182 -5.49 16.45 2.75
CA PHE A 182 -5.66 15.06 3.16
C PHE A 182 -6.72 14.91 4.24
N ALA A 183 -6.66 15.73 5.30
CA ALA A 183 -7.59 15.65 6.42
C ALA A 183 -9.03 15.94 5.97
N GLU A 184 -9.23 16.97 5.16
CA GLU A 184 -10.54 17.32 4.60
C GLU A 184 -11.11 16.19 3.74
N GLU A 185 -10.33 15.68 2.77
CA GLU A 185 -10.74 14.61 1.86
C GLU A 185 -11.05 13.31 2.63
N MET A 186 -10.12 12.86 3.46
CA MET A 186 -10.24 11.55 4.10
C MET A 186 -11.24 11.54 5.25
N SER A 187 -11.53 12.68 5.88
CA SER A 187 -12.61 12.76 6.88
C SER A 187 -13.97 12.50 6.23
N GLN A 188 -14.18 13.00 5.01
CA GLN A 188 -15.42 12.78 4.26
C GLN A 188 -15.50 11.33 3.75
N VAL A 189 -14.40 10.80 3.23
CA VAL A 189 -14.35 9.43 2.68
C VAL A 189 -14.58 8.36 3.75
N LEU A 190 -14.01 8.54 4.94
CA LEU A 190 -14.01 7.53 6.00
C LEU A 190 -15.03 7.81 7.11
N GLU A 191 -15.68 8.97 7.09
CA GLU A 191 -16.62 9.41 8.12
C GLU A 191 -16.01 9.40 9.54
N ILE A 192 -14.75 9.81 9.66
CA ILE A 192 -14.01 9.94 10.93
C ILE A 192 -13.44 11.35 11.10
N GLU A 193 -13.09 11.72 12.32
CA GLU A 193 -12.38 12.97 12.60
C GLU A 193 -10.91 12.85 12.18
N ILE A 194 -10.42 13.70 11.26
CA ILE A 194 -8.99 13.76 10.93
C ILE A 194 -8.45 15.15 11.19
N GLN A 195 -7.46 15.23 12.08
CA GLN A 195 -6.80 16.48 12.43
C GLN A 195 -5.43 16.60 11.76
N ALA A 196 -5.22 17.67 11.00
CA ALA A 196 -3.90 18.04 10.51
C ALA A 196 -3.10 18.77 11.60
N VAL A 197 -2.13 18.08 12.20
CA VAL A 197 -1.32 18.64 13.29
C VAL A 197 -0.11 19.42 12.76
N SER A 198 0.39 20.39 13.54
CA SER A 198 1.51 21.25 13.13
C SER A 198 2.89 20.66 13.46
N GLU A 199 2.96 19.78 14.46
CA GLU A 199 4.20 19.18 14.96
C GLU A 199 4.16 17.64 14.81
N PRO A 200 5.30 16.99 14.50
CA PRO A 200 5.36 15.55 14.33
C PRO A 200 5.06 14.78 15.62
N GLN A 201 5.40 15.33 16.79
CA GLN A 201 5.17 14.69 18.09
C GLN A 201 3.67 14.53 18.39
N ALA A 202 2.85 15.50 18.01
CA ALA A 202 1.41 15.47 18.24
C ALA A 202 0.75 14.24 17.59
N VAL A 203 1.31 13.72 16.48
CA VAL A 203 0.81 12.49 15.82
C VAL A 203 0.74 11.30 16.76
N LEU A 204 1.67 11.21 17.72
CA LEU A 204 1.81 10.09 18.63
C LEU A 204 0.93 10.24 19.88
N GLU A 205 0.50 11.46 20.20
CA GLU A 205 -0.26 11.77 21.41
C GLU A 205 -1.62 11.04 21.39
N GLY A 206 -1.72 10.00 22.22
CA GLY A 206 -2.93 9.19 22.35
C GLY A 206 -3.25 8.33 21.12
N ALA A 207 -2.26 8.03 20.27
CA ALA A 207 -2.41 7.13 19.13
C ALA A 207 -2.38 5.65 19.56
N ASP A 208 -3.39 4.87 19.17
CA ASP A 208 -3.41 3.42 19.38
C ASP A 208 -2.62 2.67 18.31
N ILE A 209 -2.60 3.22 17.10
CA ILE A 209 -1.91 2.69 15.93
C ILE A 209 -1.13 3.83 15.29
N VAL A 210 0.12 3.57 14.94
CA VAL A 210 0.96 4.52 14.21
C VAL A 210 1.28 3.97 12.83
N ILE A 211 1.07 4.79 11.81
CA ILE A 211 1.37 4.49 10.41
C ILE A 211 2.41 5.49 9.93
N ASP A 212 3.55 4.98 9.45
CA ASP A 212 4.51 5.79 8.69
C ASP A 212 4.41 5.45 7.20
N ALA A 213 3.89 6.40 6.43
CA ALA A 213 3.79 6.38 4.98
C ALA A 213 4.56 7.55 4.36
N SER A 214 5.66 7.96 5.01
CA SER A 214 6.60 8.94 4.50
C SER A 214 7.54 8.35 3.42
N ASN A 215 8.28 9.22 2.72
CA ASN A 215 9.28 8.84 1.73
C ASN A 215 10.72 9.17 2.18
N THR A 216 10.93 9.37 3.48
CA THR A 216 12.24 9.75 4.03
C THR A 216 13.13 8.54 4.30
N ASN A 217 14.45 8.71 4.23
CA ASN A 217 15.42 7.71 4.70
C ASN A 217 15.99 8.05 6.09
N VAL A 218 15.43 9.05 6.79
CA VAL A 218 15.75 9.33 8.20
C VAL A 218 14.58 8.98 9.11
N PRO A 219 14.83 8.65 10.40
CA PRO A 219 13.77 8.42 11.37
C PRO A 219 12.78 9.58 11.45
N VAL A 220 11.48 9.28 11.39
CA VAL A 220 10.40 10.28 11.46
C VAL A 220 9.96 10.62 12.88
N PHE A 221 10.15 9.69 13.81
CA PHE A 221 9.88 9.87 15.23
C PHE A 221 10.91 9.11 16.06
N ARG A 222 10.96 9.42 17.35
CA ARG A 222 11.84 8.76 18.30
C ARG A 222 11.04 7.82 19.18
N GLY A 223 11.65 6.72 19.62
CA GLY A 223 10.97 5.72 20.46
C GLY A 223 10.64 6.22 21.87
N GLU A 224 11.24 7.33 22.32
CA GLU A 224 10.90 7.98 23.58
C GLU A 224 9.62 8.84 23.55
N TRP A 225 9.05 9.08 22.37
CA TRP A 225 7.84 9.89 22.18
C TRP A 225 6.56 9.07 22.36
#